data_AF-A0A951M065-F1
#
_entry.id   AF-A0A951M065-F1
#
_cell.length_a   1.000
_cell.length_b   1.000
_cell.length_c   1.000
_cell.angle_alpha   90.00
_cell.angle_beta   90.00
_cell.angle_gamma   90.00
#
_symmetry.space_group_name_H-M   'P 1'
#
loop_
_entity.id
_entity.type
_entity.pdbx_description
1 polymer ?
#
loop_
_entity_poly.entity_id
_entity_poly.type
_entity_poly.pdbx_seq_one_letter_code
_entity_poly.pdbx_strand_id
1 'polypeptide(L)'
;MSALDAINYVPHAAPTLLLFQFSNFEQYFNEAAMQRYARAASEPKLSKWYDTGHELNDPQALLDRAAWLHKQLGIGSIIPFLNLKDHV
;
A
#
# COMPACT_ATOMS: atom_id res chain seq x y z
N MET A 1 -12.85 -12.40 16.04
CA MET A 1 -12.06 -12.45 14.79
C MET A 1 -12.53 -13.67 14.03
N SER A 2 -12.93 -13.48 12.78
CA SER A 2 -13.45 -14.56 11.95
C SER A 2 -12.30 -15.36 11.33
N ALA A 3 -12.58 -16.59 10.88
CA ALA A 3 -11.59 -17.40 10.18
C ALA A 3 -11.09 -16.74 8.88
N LEU A 4 -11.89 -15.85 8.29
CA LEU A 4 -11.57 -15.17 7.03
C LEU A 4 -10.85 -13.82 7.22
N ASP A 5 -10.54 -13.42 8.45
CA ASP A 5 -9.86 -12.15 8.71
C ASP A 5 -8.44 -12.20 8.09
N ALA A 6 -8.13 -11.24 7.20
CA ALA A 6 -6.86 -11.19 6.47
C ALA A 6 -5.62 -11.18 7.38
N ILE A 7 -5.76 -10.67 8.61
CA ILE A 7 -4.67 -10.64 9.59
C ILE A 7 -4.16 -12.02 9.98
N ASN A 8 -4.97 -13.07 9.82
CA ASN A 8 -4.55 -14.45 10.08
C ASN A 8 -3.60 -14.98 8.99
N TYR A 9 -3.56 -14.32 7.82
CA TYR A 9 -2.86 -14.81 6.63
C TYR A 9 -1.69 -13.93 6.21
N VAL A 10 -1.76 -12.62 6.48
CA VAL A 10 -0.67 -11.68 6.16
C VAL A 10 0.72 -12.06 6.74
N PRO A 11 0.87 -12.76 7.88
CA PRO A 11 2.19 -13.21 8.35
C PRO A 11 2.84 -14.26 7.45
N HIS A 12 2.09 -14.92 6.56
CA HIS A 12 2.57 -15.98 5.68
C HIS A 12 3.03 -15.50 4.31
N ALA A 13 3.12 -14.18 4.08
CA ALA A 13 3.53 -13.61 2.80
C ALA A 13 5.02 -13.80 2.48
N ALA A 14 5.86 -14.04 3.49
CA ALA A 14 7.28 -14.28 3.30
C ALA A 14 7.54 -15.43 2.30
N PRO A 15 8.57 -15.31 1.44
CA PRO A 15 9.59 -14.25 1.40
C PRO A 15 9.21 -13.04 0.52
N THR A 16 7.95 -12.92 0.10
CA THR A 16 7.50 -11.84 -0.79
C THR A 16 7.61 -10.48 -0.09
N LEU A 17 8.18 -9.50 -0.78
CA LEU A 17 8.22 -8.12 -0.30
C LEU A 17 6.80 -7.54 -0.27
N LEU A 18 6.45 -6.85 0.80
CA LEU A 18 5.15 -6.19 0.94
C LEU A 18 5.27 -4.66 0.87
N LEU A 19 4.34 -4.03 0.16
CA LEU A 19 4.08 -2.59 0.23
C LEU A 19 2.67 -2.37 0.81
N PHE A 20 2.59 -1.70 1.96
CA PHE A 20 1.35 -1.16 2.50
C PHE A 20 1.22 0.31 2.12
N GLN A 21 0.05 0.68 1.60
CA GLN A 21 -0.33 2.05 1.32
C GLN A 21 -1.54 2.39 2.20
N PHE A 22 -1.31 3.21 3.22
CA PHE A 22 -2.32 3.62 4.19
C PHE A 22 -2.77 5.05 3.94
N SER A 23 -3.98 5.34 4.38
CA SER A 23 -4.70 6.57 4.10
C SER A 23 -4.98 7.30 5.42
N ASN A 24 -4.61 8.57 5.51
CA ASN A 24 -4.80 9.38 6.72
C ASN A 24 -6.27 9.76 6.96
N PHE A 25 -7.09 9.80 5.90
CA PHE A 25 -8.54 10.07 5.98
C PHE A 25 -9.37 8.82 5.63
N GLU A 26 -8.89 7.64 6.03
CA GLU A 26 -9.64 6.38 5.92
C GLU A 26 -10.95 6.44 6.72
N GLN A 27 -12.03 5.93 6.14
CA GLN A 27 -13.39 5.99 6.70
C GLN A 27 -13.85 4.66 7.32
N TYR A 28 -13.25 3.53 6.92
CA TYR A 28 -13.67 2.20 7.39
C TYR A 28 -12.77 1.63 8.48
N PHE A 29 -11.52 2.09 8.56
CA PHE A 29 -10.52 1.62 9.52
C PHE A 29 -9.84 2.80 10.19
N ASN A 30 -9.51 2.65 11.47
CA ASN A 30 -8.68 3.63 12.16
C ASN A 30 -7.18 3.30 12.02
N GLU A 31 -6.33 4.27 12.33
CA GLU A 31 -4.88 4.14 12.31
C GLU A 31 -4.40 2.91 13.10
N ALA A 32 -4.96 2.67 14.29
CA ALA A 32 -4.59 1.55 15.13
C ALA A 32 -4.82 0.18 14.44
N ALA A 33 -5.93 0.04 13.70
CA ALA A 33 -6.24 -1.17 12.94
C ALA A 33 -5.27 -1.37 11.77
N MET A 34 -4.98 -0.32 11.02
CA MET A 34 -4.02 -0.35 9.90
C MET A 34 -2.60 -0.71 10.39
N GLN A 35 -2.13 -0.05 11.45
CA GLN A 35 -0.84 -0.37 12.06
C GLN A 35 -0.81 -1.79 12.63
N ARG A 36 -1.90 -2.27 13.23
CA ARG A 36 -2.00 -3.65 13.74
C ARG A 36 -1.87 -4.65 12.59
N TYR A 37 -2.47 -4.37 11.44
CA TYR A 37 -2.34 -5.21 10.25
C TYR A 37 -0.90 -5.21 9.70
N ALA A 38 -0.27 -4.03 9.57
CA ALA A 38 1.12 -3.92 9.15
C ALA A 38 2.09 -4.67 10.08
N ARG A 39 1.88 -4.59 11.41
CA ARG A 39 2.70 -5.30 12.40
C ARG A 39 2.57 -6.81 12.33
N ALA A 40 1.39 -7.33 11.96
CA ALA A 40 1.17 -8.77 11.81
C ALA A 40 1.89 -9.33 10.57
N ALA A 41 2.15 -8.51 9.56
CA ALA A 41 2.78 -8.95 8.32
C ALA A 41 4.24 -9.37 8.52
N SER A 42 4.70 -10.31 7.68
CA SER A 42 6.10 -10.74 7.64
C SER A 42 7.04 -9.62 7.18
N GLU A 43 8.34 -9.82 7.40
CA GLU A 43 9.40 -9.06 6.73
C GLU A 43 9.86 -9.77 5.45
N PRO A 44 10.40 -9.05 4.46
CA PRO A 44 10.53 -7.58 4.39
C PRO A 44 9.23 -6.84 4.01
N LYS A 45 8.96 -5.71 4.67
CA LYS A 45 7.82 -4.83 4.34
C LYS A 45 8.16 -3.34 4.35
N LEU A 46 7.38 -2.57 3.60
CA LEU A 46 7.38 -1.11 3.62
C LEU A 46 5.95 -0.60 3.84
N SER A 47 5.78 0.38 4.73
CA SER A 47 4.49 1.06 4.94
C SER A 47 4.62 2.53 4.61
N LYS A 48 3.68 3.06 3.83
CA LYS A 48 3.59 4.47 3.46
C LYS A 48 2.20 5.02 3.79
N TRP A 49 2.13 6.29 4.16
CA TRP A 49 0.91 7.00 4.53
C TRP A 49 0.69 8.18 3.59
N TYR A 50 -0.56 8.43 3.23
CA TYR A 50 -0.95 9.44 2.24
C TYR A 50 -2.13 10.26 2.74
N ASP A 51 -2.15 11.55 2.40
CA ASP A 51 -3.22 12.50 2.76
C ASP A 51 -4.40 12.36 1.78
N THR A 52 -5.06 11.21 1.83
CA THR A 52 -6.17 10.84 0.94
C THR A 52 -7.24 10.06 1.70
N GLY A 53 -8.30 9.63 1.02
CA GLY A 53 -9.35 8.76 1.56
C GLY A 53 -9.14 7.29 1.18
N HIS A 54 -10.20 6.49 1.32
CA HIS A 54 -10.16 5.03 1.05
C HIS A 54 -9.61 4.67 -0.34
N GLU A 55 -9.95 5.48 -1.35
CA GLU A 55 -9.60 5.23 -2.75
C GLU A 55 -8.09 5.36 -3.06
N LEU A 56 -7.28 5.92 -2.14
CA LEU A 56 -5.86 6.20 -2.35
C LEU A 56 -5.59 7.06 -3.62
N ASN A 57 -6.42 8.07 -3.85
CA ASN A 57 -6.35 8.96 -5.01
C ASN A 57 -5.23 10.03 -4.92
N ASP A 58 -4.30 9.91 -3.96
CA ASP A 58 -3.09 10.73 -3.93
C ASP A 58 -2.17 10.35 -5.11
N PRO A 59 -1.80 11.29 -6.00
CA PRO A 59 -0.83 11.04 -7.07
C PRO A 59 0.47 10.39 -6.60
N GLN A 60 0.94 10.72 -5.39
CA GLN A 60 2.15 10.13 -4.80
C GLN A 60 1.95 8.64 -4.47
N ALA A 61 0.75 8.23 -4.05
CA ALA A 61 0.43 6.82 -3.83
C ALA A 61 0.50 6.03 -5.14
N LEU A 62 0.03 6.60 -6.25
CA LEU A 62 0.15 5.99 -7.57
C LEU A 62 1.62 5.85 -8.00
N LEU A 63 2.41 6.92 -7.89
CA LEU A 63 3.83 6.91 -8.26
C LEU A 63 4.63 5.88 -7.46
N ASP A 64 4.40 5.82 -6.15
CA ASP A 64 5.10 4.89 -5.27
C ASP A 64 4.77 3.43 -5.59
N ARG A 65 3.49 3.14 -5.85
CA ARG A 65 3.04 1.82 -6.27
C ARG A 65 3.67 1.42 -7.60
N ALA A 66 3.66 2.32 -8.58
CA ALA A 66 4.26 2.11 -9.89
C ALA A 66 5.77 1.83 -9.79
N ALA A 67 6.50 2.66 -9.04
CA ALA A 67 7.93 2.49 -8.81
C ALA A 67 8.25 1.17 -8.09
N TRP A 68 7.44 0.82 -7.08
CA TRP A 68 7.61 -0.42 -6.34
C TRP A 68 7.37 -1.65 -7.22
N LEU A 69 6.30 -1.68 -8.01
CA LEU A 69 6.01 -2.79 -8.93
C LEU A 69 7.08 -2.92 -10.02
N HIS A 70 7.52 -1.81 -10.61
CA HIS A 70 8.63 -1.81 -11.56
C HIS A 70 9.88 -2.44 -10.95
N LYS A 71 10.24 -2.05 -9.72
CA LYS A 71 11.40 -2.58 -9.00
C LYS A 71 11.28 -4.07 -8.67
N GLN A 72 10.12 -4.52 -8.19
CA GLN A 72 9.94 -5.91 -7.73
C GLN A 72 9.74 -6.90 -8.88
N LEU A 73 9.07 -6.47 -9.95
CA LEU A 73 8.65 -7.36 -11.04
C LEU A 73 9.47 -7.19 -12.32
N GLY A 74 10.28 -6.13 -12.44
CA GLY A 74 11.04 -5.84 -13.66
C GLY A 74 10.18 -5.46 -14.87
N ILE A 75 8.91 -5.11 -14.64
CA ILE A 75 7.98 -4.67 -15.70
C ILE A 75 8.30 -3.27 -16.19
N GLY A 76 7.81 -2.86 -17.36
CA GLY A 76 7.99 -1.49 -17.86
C GLY A 76 7.49 -0.43 -16.86
N SER A 77 8.29 0.62 -16.65
CA SER A 77 7.87 1.74 -15.79
C SER A 77 6.76 2.53 -16.47
N ILE A 78 5.66 2.76 -15.76
CA ILE A 78 4.57 3.62 -16.24
C ILE A 78 4.78 5.09 -15.92
N ILE A 79 5.76 5.43 -15.06
CA ILE A 79 6.02 6.80 -14.59
C ILE A 79 6.19 7.79 -15.75
N PRO A 80 6.90 7.47 -16.86
CA PRO A 80 7.03 8.38 -17.99
C PRO A 80 5.69 8.74 -18.67
N PHE A 81 4.64 7.95 -18.45
CA PHE A 81 3.31 8.15 -19.04
C PHE A 81 2.30 8.75 -18.05
N LEU A 82 2.68 8.92 -16.77
CA LEU A 82 1.84 9.58 -15.78
C LEU A 82 1.99 11.10 -15.92
N ASN A 83 1.07 11.75 -16.63
CA ASN A 83 1.01 13.21 -16.67
C ASN A 83 0.22 13.73 -15.46
N LEU A 84 0.90 13.94 -14.34
CA LEU A 84 0.27 14.42 -13.09
C LEU A 84 0.03 15.94 -13.06
N LYS A 85 0.27 16.64 -14.17
CA LYS A 85 0.19 18.11 -14.24
C LYS A 85 -1.23 18.67 -14.31
N ASP A 86 -2.25 17.82 -14.49
CA ASP A 86 -3.62 18.26 -14.78
C ASP A 86 -4.59 18.09 -13.59
N HIS A 87 -4.10 17.79 -12.38
CA HIS A 87 -4.93 17.41 -11.23
C HIS A 87 -4.62 18.18 -9.92
N VAL A 88 -4.10 19.41 -10.00
CA VAL A 88 -3.98 20.34 -8.87
C VAL A 88 -4.90 21.54 -9.06
#